data_AF-A0A9D7Q4J3-F1
#
_entry.id   AF-A0A9D7Q4J3-F1
#
_cell.length_a   1.000
_cell.length_b   1.000
_cell.length_c   1.000
_cell.angle_alpha   90.00
_cell.angle_beta   90.00
_cell.angle_gamma   90.00
#
_symmetry.space_group_name_H-M   'P 1'
#
loop_
_entity.id
_entity.type
_entity.pdbx_description
1 polymer ?
#
loop_
_entity_poly.entity_id
_entity_poly.type
_entity_poly.pdbx_seq_one_letter_code
_entity_poly.pdbx_strand_id
1 'polypeptide(L)' 'MDYKGYEAVVNYDEEAKIFSGEVINTRDVITFQGESVSEVEKAFQDSVDDYLEFCESRGEKAAKVF' A
#
# COMPACT_ATOMS: atom_id res chain seq x y z
N MET A 1 -6.66 -3.64 -5.19
CA MET A 1 -6.12 -4.79 -4.43
C MET A 1 -6.69 -4.73 -3.02
N ASP A 2 -6.81 -5.87 -2.33
CA ASP A 2 -7.22 -5.93 -0.91
C ASP A 2 -6.23 -6.79 -0.11
N TYR A 3 -5.84 -6.33 1.07
CA TYR A 3 -5.02 -7.10 2.01
C TYR A 3 -5.22 -6.61 3.44
N LYS A 4 -5.51 -7.53 4.37
CA LYS A 4 -5.86 -7.22 5.78
C LYS A 4 -6.96 -6.16 5.90
N GLY A 5 -7.86 -6.09 4.90
CA GLY A 5 -8.94 -5.10 4.78
C GLY A 5 -8.45 -3.67 4.47
N TYR A 6 -7.26 -3.51 3.93
CA TYR A 6 -6.80 -2.28 3.28
C TYR A 6 -6.99 -2.43 1.78
N GLU A 7 -7.42 -1.36 1.14
CA GLU A 7 -7.66 -1.34 -0.29
C GLU A 7 -6.63 -0.45 -0.98
N ALA A 8 -6.24 -0.81 -2.19
CA ALA A 8 -5.32 0.02 -2.98
C ALA A 8 -5.73 0.11 -4.44
N VAL A 9 -5.45 1.28 -5.02
CA VAL A 9 -5.54 1.56 -6.46
C VAL A 9 -4.16 1.43 -7.07
N VAL A 10 -4.08 0.87 -8.27
CA VAL A 10 -2.82 0.67 -9.00
C VAL A 10 -2.97 1.22 -10.41
N ASN A 11 -1.99 1.99 -10.85
CA ASN A 11 -1.88 2.54 -12.19
C ASN A 11 -0.58 2.07 -12.82
N TYR A 12 -0.62 1.75 -14.11
CA TYR A 12 0.58 1.45 -14.89
C TYR A 12 1.05 2.70 -15.61
N ASP A 13 2.31 3.06 -15.39
CA ASP A 13 2.98 4.11 -16.17
C ASP A 13 3.67 3.45 -17.37
N GLU A 14 3.17 3.73 -18.58
CA GLU A 14 3.71 3.15 -19.81
C GLU A 14 5.10 3.68 -20.18
N GLU A 15 5.43 4.92 -19.80
CA GLU A 15 6.71 5.56 -20.10
C GLU A 15 7.82 5.02 -19.19
N ALA A 16 7.53 4.94 -17.88
CA ALA A 16 8.44 4.38 -16.88
C ALA A 16 8.40 2.84 -16.81
N LYS A 17 7.41 2.21 -17.44
CA LYS A 17 7.13 0.76 -17.41
C LYS A 17 6.99 0.20 -16.00
N ILE A 18 6.42 0.98 -15.08
CA ILE A 18 6.28 0.62 -13.67
C ILE A 18 4.83 0.72 -13.22
N PHE A 19 4.41 -0.21 -12.37
CA PHE A 19 3.16 -0.08 -11.64
C PHE A 19 3.40 0.79 -10.41
N SER A 20 2.53 1.77 -10.21
CA SER A 20 2.47 2.60 -9.01
C SER A 20 1.12 2.39 -8.33
N GLY A 21 1.14 2.20 -7.02
CA GLY A 21 -0.07 2.01 -6.24
C GLY A 21 -0.10 2.85 -4.98
N GLU A 22 -1.31 3.16 -4.55
CA GLU A 22 -1.60 3.91 -3.33
C GLU A 22 -2.71 3.20 -2.56
N VAL A 23 -2.49 3.04 -1.25
CA VAL A 23 -3.52 2.56 -0.33
C VAL A 23 -4.53 3.67 -0.10
N ILE A 24 -5.80 3.35 -0.33
CA ILE A 24 -6.91 4.28 -0.16
C ILE A 24 -7.59 4.05 1.18
N ASN A 25 -8.45 5.00 1.58
CA ASN A 25 -9.22 4.90 2.82
C ASN A 25 -8.33 4.83 4.09
N THR A 26 -7.14 5.44 4.03
CA THR A 26 -6.22 5.61 5.15
C THR A 26 -6.00 7.08 5.45
N ARG A 27 -5.59 7.41 6.69
CA ARG A 27 -5.20 8.80 7.02
C ARG A 27 -3.81 9.14 6.53
N ASP A 28 -2.93 8.14 6.53
CA ASP A 28 -1.55 8.25 6.08
C ASP A 28 -1.45 7.84 4.62
N VAL A 29 -0.55 8.48 3.90
CA VAL A 29 -0.24 8.14 2.50
C VAL A 29 0.70 6.95 2.50
N ILE A 30 0.26 5.84 1.91
CA ILE A 30 1.05 4.62 1.76
C ILE A 30 1.13 4.33 0.26
N THR A 31 2.32 4.43 -0.31
CA THR A 31 2.57 4.23 -1.74
C THR A 31 3.55 3.10 -1.96
N PHE A 32 3.36 2.34 -3.03
CA PHE A 32 4.18 1.20 -3.39
C PHE A 32 4.35 1.12 -4.91
N GLN A 33 5.38 0.41 -5.37
CA GLN A 33 5.69 0.27 -6.79
C GLN A 33 6.25 -1.12 -7.11
N GLY A 34 6.16 -1.52 -8.38
CA GLY A 34 6.75 -2.78 -8.88
C GLY A 34 6.75 -2.82 -10.40
N GLU A 35 7.66 -3.59 -11.01
CA GLU A 35 7.79 -3.73 -12.47
C GLU A 35 6.91 -4.84 -13.04
N SER A 36 6.36 -5.68 -12.16
CA SER A 36 5.41 -6.75 -12.51
C SER A 36 4.22 -6.77 -11.57
N VAL A 37 3.15 -7.45 -11.98
CA VAL A 37 1.97 -7.66 -11.13
C VAL A 37 2.36 -8.33 -9.81
N SER A 38 3.21 -9.36 -9.85
CA SER A 38 3.65 -10.06 -8.65
C SER A 38 4.45 -9.17 -7.69
N GLU A 39 5.29 -8.29 -8.24
CA GLU A 39 6.05 -7.33 -7.44
C GLU A 39 5.15 -6.27 -6.83
N VAL A 40 4.19 -5.73 -7.57
CA VAL A 40 3.29 -4.70 -7.05
C VAL A 40 2.34 -5.26 -5.98
N GLU A 41 1.90 -6.51 -6.12
CA GLU A 41 1.13 -7.24 -5.09
C GLU A 41 1.95 -7.43 -3.81
N LYS A 42 3.22 -7.84 -3.95
CA LYS A 42 4.11 -8.01 -2.81
C LYS A 42 4.42 -6.67 -2.13
N ALA A 43 4.79 -5.66 -2.91
CA ALA A 43 5.09 -4.32 -2.42
C ALA A 43 3.89 -3.69 -1.69
N PHE A 44 2.67 -3.96 -2.15
CA PHE A 44 1.45 -3.58 -1.44
C PHE A 44 1.35 -4.24 -0.06
N GLN A 45 1.51 -5.57 0.01
CA GLN A 45 1.43 -6.31 1.28
C GLN A 45 2.52 -5.88 2.26
N ASP A 46 3.76 -5.76 1.79
CA ASP A 46 4.90 -5.31 2.57
C ASP A 46 4.67 -3.89 3.12
N SER A 47 4.17 -2.96 2.29
CA SER A 47 3.89 -1.58 2.72
C SER A 47 2.76 -1.49 3.74
N VAL A 48 1.74 -2.34 3.65
CA VAL A 48 0.65 -2.41 4.65
C VAL A 48 1.18 -2.97 5.97
N ASP A 49 2.03 -4.00 5.91
CA ASP A 49 2.61 -4.61 7.11
C ASP A 49 3.56 -3.64 7.82
N ASP A 50 4.44 -2.98 7.08
CA ASP A 50 5.30 -1.91 7.59
C ASP A 50 4.49 -0.77 8.23
N TYR A 51 3.36 -0.37 7.63
CA TYR A 51 2.48 0.65 8.18
C TYR A 51 1.85 0.22 9.51
N LEU A 52 1.39 -1.03 9.60
CA LEU A 52 0.80 -1.58 10.82
C LEU A 52 1.84 -1.65 11.94
N GLU A 53 3.04 -2.14 11.65
CA GLU A 53 4.16 -2.22 12.60
C GLU A 53 4.59 -0.82 13.05
N PHE A 54 4.64 0.15 12.14
CA PHE A 54 4.96 1.54 12.46
C PHE A 54 3.92 2.18 13.40
N CYS A 55 2.63 1.92 13.17
CA CYS A 55 1.56 2.39 14.05
C CYS A 55 1.67 1.75 15.44
N GLU A 56 1.88 0.43 15.51
CA GLU A 56 2.04 -0.30 16.77
C GLU A 56 3.23 0.22 17.58
N SER A 57 4.38 0.44 16.92
CA SER A 57 5.60 0.99 17.53
C SER A 57 5.38 2.37 18.17
N ARG A 58 4.46 3.18 17.63
CA ARG A 58 4.08 4.49 18.16
C ARG A 58 2.96 4.44 19.20
N GLY A 59 2.38 3.27 19.46
CA GLY A 59 1.17 3.13 20.28
C GLY A 59 -0.06 3.78 19.63
N GLU A 60 -0.03 3.98 18.32
CA GLU A 60 -1.10 4.58 17.54
C GLU A 60 -1.97 3.49 16.91
N LYS A 61 -3.28 3.74 16.85
CA LYS A 61 -4.17 2.82 16.16
C LYS A 61 -4.08 3.10 14.65
N ALA A 62 -3.69 2.08 13.89
CA ALA A 62 -3.65 2.15 12.44
C ALA A 62 -4.98 2.66 11.89
N ALA A 63 -4.92 3.74 11.11
CA ALA A 63 -6.09 4.52 10.78
C ALA A 63 -6.71 4.05 9.47
N LYS A 64 -7.82 3.30 9.58
CA LYS A 64 -8.76 3.08 8.47
C LYS A 64 -9.88 4.12 8.55
N VAL A 65 -10.11 4.81 7.45
CA VAL A 65 -11.21 5.76 7.27
C VAL A 65 -12.33 4.98 6.60
N PHE A 66 -13.41 4.77 7.36
CA PHE A 66 -14.57 3.92 7.08
C PHE A 66 -15.12 3.95 5.65
#